data_AF-A0A948NTP2-F1
#
_entry.id   AF-A0A948NTP2-F1
#
_cell.length_a   1.000
_cell.length_b   1.000
_cell.length_c   1.000
_cell.angle_alpha   90.00
_cell.angle_beta   90.00
_cell.angle_gamma   90.00
#
_symmetry.space_group_name_H-M   'P 1'
#
loop_
_entity.id
_entity.type
_entity.pdbx_description
1 polymer ?
#
loop_
_entity_poly.entity_id
_entity_poly.type
_entity_poly.pdbx_seq_one_letter_code
_entity_poly.pdbx_strand_id
1 'polypeptide(L)'
;MGYLSRSAARPRQKARKSKKVWVAFLIVLILAAGGLAVGFLYPERVRGLSDGLARLKNTFSFIVLGQKPHFYSLILEKNGKDYRITSHDVFEVSYRDEFVIKEVSTDVLFGGGV
;
A
#
# COMPACT_ATOMS: atom_id res chain seq x y z
N MET A 1 -40.46 21.69 61.22
CA MET A 1 -40.76 20.34 60.73
C MET A 1 -41.25 20.47 59.29
N GLY A 2 -40.74 19.80 58.26
CA GLY A 2 -39.71 18.80 58.10
C GLY A 2 -39.60 18.57 56.59
N TYR A 3 -38.38 18.60 56.09
CA TYR A 3 -38.00 18.52 54.68
C TYR A 3 -38.54 17.28 53.98
N LEU A 4 -38.95 17.41 52.71
CA LEU A 4 -38.70 16.38 51.70
C LEU A 4 -38.34 17.03 50.36
N SER A 5 -37.04 17.30 50.24
CA SER A 5 -36.32 17.32 48.97
C SER A 5 -36.43 15.93 48.33
N ARG A 6 -37.06 15.84 47.14
CA ARG A 6 -36.91 14.67 46.26
C ARG A 6 -36.16 15.06 45.01
N SER A 7 -34.86 14.82 45.11
CA SER A 7 -33.93 14.59 44.02
C SER A 7 -34.46 13.56 43.01
N ALA A 8 -34.35 13.83 41.72
CA ALA A 8 -34.32 12.78 40.68
C ALA A 8 -33.75 13.30 39.33
N ALA A 9 -32.42 13.30 39.26
CA ALA A 9 -31.60 12.88 38.14
C ALA A 9 -32.04 13.19 36.68
N ARG A 10 -31.38 14.19 36.08
CA ARG A 10 -30.88 14.08 34.68
C ARG A 10 -29.40 13.66 34.79
N PRO A 11 -28.89 12.70 33.98
CA PRO A 11 -28.91 12.83 32.52
C PRO A 11 -29.15 11.52 31.75
N ARG A 12 -30.21 11.48 30.94
CA ARG A 12 -30.53 10.38 30.02
C ARG A 12 -29.79 10.53 28.67
N GLN A 13 -28.50 10.87 28.70
CA GLN A 13 -27.69 11.13 27.49
C GLN A 13 -26.54 10.13 27.25
N LYS A 14 -26.17 9.29 28.24
CA LYS A 14 -25.08 8.31 28.10
C LYS A 14 -25.42 7.07 27.26
N ALA A 15 -26.70 6.69 27.18
CA ALA A 15 -27.12 5.46 26.49
C ALA A 15 -26.97 5.51 24.95
N ARG A 16 -27.04 6.71 24.35
CA ARG A 16 -27.04 6.87 22.89
C ARG A 16 -25.63 6.82 22.29
N LYS A 17 -24.59 7.18 23.06
CA LYS A 17 -23.18 7.09 22.67
C LYS A 17 -22.69 5.63 22.71
N SER A 18 -23.12 4.86 23.70
CA SER A 18 -22.77 3.44 23.87
C SER A 18 -23.23 2.55 22.69
N LYS A 19 -24.45 2.77 22.17
CA LYS A 19 -24.94 1.99 21.02
C LYS A 19 -24.10 2.19 19.75
N LYS A 20 -23.61 3.41 19.49
CA LYS A 20 -22.75 3.70 18.32
C LYS A 20 -21.37 3.03 18.46
N VAL A 21 -20.81 3.02 19.67
CA VAL A 21 -19.55 2.33 19.97
C VAL A 21 -19.70 0.82 19.76
N TRP A 22 -20.82 0.24 20.19
CA TRP A 22 -21.13 -1.18 19.99
C TRP A 22 -21.31 -1.55 18.51
N VAL A 23 -21.95 -0.70 17.72
CA VAL A 23 -22.07 -0.90 16.26
C VAL A 23 -20.69 -0.80 15.59
N ALA A 24 -19.88 0.19 15.96
CA ALA A 24 -18.52 0.31 15.44
C ALA A 24 -17.65 -0.92 15.82
N PHE A 25 -17.77 -1.39 17.06
CA PHE A 25 -17.09 -2.59 17.52
C PHE A 25 -17.51 -3.83 16.73
N LEU A 26 -18.82 -4.02 16.50
CA LEU A 26 -19.35 -5.11 15.67
C LEU A 26 -18.83 -5.05 14.24
N ILE A 27 -18.78 -3.86 13.63
CA ILE A 27 -18.23 -3.70 12.27
C ILE A 27 -16.76 -4.11 12.24
N VAL A 28 -15.96 -3.63 13.20
CA VAL A 28 -14.53 -4.01 13.30
C VAL A 28 -14.36 -5.51 13.49
N LEU A 29 -15.21 -6.13 14.32
CA LEU A 29 -15.17 -7.57 14.60
C LEU A 29 -15.54 -8.39 13.37
N ILE A 30 -16.55 -7.96 12.60
CA ILE A 30 -16.95 -8.59 11.34
C ILE A 30 -15.83 -8.45 10.28
N LEU A 31 -15.22 -7.26 10.18
CA LEU A 31 -14.09 -7.04 9.26
C LEU A 31 -12.88 -7.88 9.63
N ALA A 32 -12.56 -8.00 10.93
CA ALA A 32 -11.46 -8.83 11.42
C ALA A 32 -11.73 -10.32 11.18
N ALA A 33 -12.93 -10.80 11.50
CA ALA A 33 -13.33 -12.19 11.28
C ALA A 33 -13.36 -12.53 9.78
N GLY A 34 -13.89 -11.64 8.94
CA GLY A 34 -13.88 -11.78 7.50
C GLY A 34 -12.47 -11.80 6.92
N GLY A 35 -11.60 -10.89 7.38
CA GLY A 35 -10.19 -10.84 6.97
C GLY A 35 -9.42 -12.10 7.35
N LEU A 36 -9.62 -12.62 8.57
CA LEU A 36 -9.03 -13.89 9.03
C LEU A 36 -9.58 -15.10 8.26
N ALA A 37 -10.89 -15.14 8.00
CA ALA A 37 -11.51 -16.22 7.24
C ALA A 37 -11.00 -16.26 5.80
N VAL A 38 -10.90 -15.11 5.12
CA VAL A 38 -10.28 -15.00 3.78
C VAL A 38 -8.82 -15.39 3.83
N GLY A 39 -8.09 -14.94 4.86
CA GLY A 39 -6.71 -15.31 5.15
C GLY A 39 -6.46 -16.82 5.22
N PHE A 40 -7.36 -17.53 5.90
CA PHE A 40 -7.22 -18.97 6.17
C PHE A 40 -7.79 -19.85 5.06
N LEU A 41 -8.90 -19.45 4.42
CA LEU A 41 -9.57 -20.24 3.37
C LEU A 41 -8.94 -20.06 1.99
N TYR A 42 -8.25 -18.94 1.73
CA TYR A 42 -7.65 -18.63 0.44
C TYR A 42 -6.18 -18.14 0.55
N PRO A 43 -5.28 -18.92 1.17
CA PRO A 43 -3.89 -18.50 1.46
C PRO A 43 -3.10 -18.07 0.22
N GLU A 44 -3.34 -18.70 -0.95
CA GLU A 44 -2.68 -18.33 -2.21
C GLU A 44 -3.11 -16.95 -2.75
N ARG A 45 -4.34 -16.49 -2.47
CA ARG A 45 -4.79 -15.14 -2.85
C ARG A 45 -4.28 -14.06 -1.90
N VAL A 46 -3.95 -14.45 -0.66
CA VAL A 46 -3.44 -13.54 0.38
C VAL A 46 -1.99 -13.16 0.10
N ARG A 47 -1.18 -14.11 -0.44
CA ARG A 47 0.18 -13.83 -0.95
C ARG A 47 0.19 -12.82 -2.11
N GLY A 48 -0.74 -12.93 -3.04
CA GLY A 48 -0.90 -11.92 -4.12
C GLY A 48 -1.38 -10.54 -3.62
N LEU A 49 -2.18 -10.52 -2.54
CA LEU A 49 -2.64 -9.28 -1.89
C LEU A 49 -1.53 -8.59 -1.09
N SER A 50 -0.61 -9.32 -0.46
CA SER A 50 0.55 -8.72 0.23
C SER A 50 1.51 -8.04 -0.74
N ASP A 51 1.70 -8.61 -1.93
CA ASP A 51 2.52 -7.99 -2.98
C ASP A 51 1.85 -6.74 -3.56
N GLY A 52 0.51 -6.78 -3.74
CA GLY A 52 -0.26 -5.61 -4.16
C GLY A 52 -0.26 -4.48 -3.12
N LEU A 53 -0.39 -4.81 -1.83
CA LEU A 53 -0.29 -3.86 -0.72
C LEU A 53 1.13 -3.30 -0.57
N ALA A 54 2.16 -4.13 -0.73
CA ALA A 54 3.55 -3.69 -0.74
C ALA A 54 3.81 -2.71 -1.90
N ARG A 55 3.29 -3.01 -3.10
CA ARG A 55 3.36 -2.12 -4.27
C ARG A 55 2.62 -0.81 -4.02
N LEU A 56 1.39 -0.84 -3.52
CA LEU A 56 0.62 0.36 -3.18
C LEU A 56 1.31 1.22 -2.11
N LYS A 57 1.87 0.59 -1.06
CA LYS A 57 2.64 1.28 -0.02
C LYS A 57 3.91 1.93 -0.58
N ASN A 58 4.62 1.23 -1.47
CA ASN A 58 5.80 1.77 -2.12
C ASN A 58 5.44 2.94 -3.05
N THR A 59 4.36 2.85 -3.81
CA THR A 59 3.85 3.96 -4.64
C THR A 59 3.40 5.16 -3.80
N PHE A 60 2.75 4.93 -2.66
CA PHE A 60 2.33 6.01 -1.76
C PHE A 60 3.54 6.71 -1.12
N SER A 61 4.57 5.92 -0.75
CA SER A 61 5.84 6.45 -0.26
C SER A 61 6.53 7.32 -1.33
N PHE A 62 6.49 6.91 -2.60
CA PHE A 62 7.05 7.67 -3.71
C PHE A 62 6.32 9.01 -3.94
N ILE A 63 4.98 9.00 -3.97
CA ILE A 63 4.18 10.21 -4.23
C ILE A 63 4.28 11.22 -3.07
N VAL A 64 4.40 10.75 -1.82
CA VAL A 64 4.34 11.62 -0.64
C VAL A 64 5.72 12.01 -0.08
N LEU A 65 6.75 11.16 -0.20
CA LEU A 65 8.07 11.44 0.39
C LEU A 65 9.12 11.98 -0.60
N GLY A 66 8.84 12.05 -1.91
CA GLY A 66 9.81 12.56 -2.88
C GLY A 66 11.12 11.77 -2.95
N GLN A 67 11.10 10.49 -2.54
CA GLN A 67 12.28 9.64 -2.58
C GLN A 67 12.59 9.22 -4.02
N LYS A 68 13.88 9.21 -4.36
CA LYS A 68 14.37 8.75 -5.67
C LYS A 68 13.90 7.30 -5.89
N PRO A 69 13.22 6.99 -7.02
CA PRO A 69 12.70 5.66 -7.26
C PRO A 69 13.85 4.65 -7.33
N HIS A 70 13.64 3.45 -6.79
CA HIS A 70 14.65 2.41 -6.87
C HIS A 70 14.76 1.92 -8.31
N PHE A 71 16.00 1.82 -8.80
CA PHE A 71 16.30 1.30 -10.13
C PHE A 71 16.61 -0.18 -10.04
N TYR A 72 15.84 -1.00 -10.76
CA TYR A 72 16.03 -2.46 -10.76
C TYR A 72 16.86 -2.90 -11.95
N SER A 73 16.48 -2.47 -13.16
CA SER A 73 17.22 -2.83 -14.37
C SER A 73 16.85 -1.97 -15.56
N LEU A 74 17.79 -1.87 -16.50
CA LEU A 74 17.63 -1.31 -17.83
C LEU A 74 17.66 -2.45 -18.84
N ILE A 75 16.63 -2.56 -19.67
CA ILE A 75 16.62 -3.47 -20.82
C ILE A 75 16.93 -2.64 -22.06
N LEU A 76 17.95 -3.05 -22.79
CA LEU A 76 18.41 -2.36 -23.97
C LEU A 76 18.88 -3.35 -25.04
N GLU A 77 18.78 -2.95 -26.28
CA GLU A 77 19.44 -3.62 -27.39
C GLU A 77 20.70 -2.85 -27.73
N LYS A 78 21.83 -3.54 -27.90
CA LYS A 78 23.10 -2.96 -28.34
C LYS A 78 23.67 -3.84 -29.45
N ASN A 79 23.94 -3.24 -30.61
CA ASN A 79 24.46 -3.90 -31.81
C ASN A 79 23.70 -5.21 -32.16
N GLY A 80 22.37 -5.18 -32.07
CA GLY A 80 21.48 -6.32 -32.37
C GLY A 80 21.41 -7.40 -31.27
N LYS A 81 21.98 -7.15 -30.08
CA LYS A 81 21.91 -8.07 -28.94
C LYS A 81 21.16 -7.42 -27.77
N ASP A 82 20.33 -8.21 -27.11
CA ASP A 82 19.61 -7.77 -25.91
C ASP A 82 20.45 -7.90 -24.65
N TYR A 83 20.41 -6.85 -23.83
CA TYR A 83 21.08 -6.74 -22.56
C TYR A 83 20.10 -6.33 -21.47
N ARG A 84 20.27 -6.93 -20.29
CA ARG A 84 19.64 -6.50 -19.05
C ARG A 84 20.75 -6.07 -18.10
N ILE A 85 20.75 -4.80 -17.72
CA ILE A 85 21.81 -4.19 -16.91
C ILE A 85 21.20 -3.74 -15.58
N THR A 86 21.82 -4.10 -14.47
CA THR A 86 21.41 -3.74 -13.11
C THR A 86 22.26 -2.59 -12.56
N SER A 87 21.95 -2.11 -11.35
CA SER A 87 22.72 -1.04 -10.70
C SER A 87 24.18 -1.39 -10.38
N HIS A 88 24.54 -2.66 -10.42
CA HIS A 88 25.88 -3.15 -10.11
C HIS A 88 26.72 -3.39 -11.36
N ASP A 89 26.11 -3.27 -12.55
CA ASP A 89 26.74 -3.55 -13.83
C ASP A 89 27.25 -2.25 -14.47
N VAL A 90 28.31 -2.35 -15.27
CA VAL A 90 28.84 -1.23 -16.05
C VAL A 90 28.30 -1.32 -17.47
N PHE A 91 27.66 -0.25 -17.96
CA PHE A 91 27.26 -0.12 -19.35
C PHE A 91 28.33 0.63 -20.15
N GLU A 92 29.12 -0.11 -20.92
CA GLU A 92 30.16 0.46 -21.78
C GLU A 92 29.59 0.79 -23.16
N VAL A 93 29.84 2.01 -23.65
CA VAL A 93 29.41 2.50 -24.97
C VAL A 93 30.61 3.05 -25.73
N SER A 94 30.81 2.56 -26.95
CA SER A 94 31.81 3.04 -27.90
C SER A 94 31.17 3.84 -29.03
N TYR A 95 31.96 4.63 -29.76
CA TYR A 95 31.48 5.55 -30.79
C TYR A 95 30.77 4.88 -31.99
N ARG A 96 31.00 3.57 -32.19
CA ARG A 96 30.35 2.77 -33.25
C ARG A 96 29.18 1.94 -32.75
N ASP A 97 28.88 2.00 -31.46
CA ASP A 97 27.82 1.18 -30.90
C ASP A 97 26.47 1.82 -31.19
N GLU A 98 25.56 1.02 -31.73
CA GLU A 98 24.15 1.36 -31.85
C GLU A 98 23.42 0.73 -30.68
N PHE A 99 22.63 1.52 -29.95
CA PHE A 99 21.80 0.98 -28.88
C PHE A 99 20.44 1.66 -28.79
N VAL A 100 19.46 0.89 -28.32
CA VAL A 100 18.08 1.34 -28.08
C VAL A 100 17.68 0.91 -26.68
N ILE A 101 17.23 1.88 -25.87
CA ILE A 101 16.64 1.58 -24.57
C ILE A 101 15.21 1.08 -24.81
N LYS A 102 14.95 -0.17 -24.43
CA LYS A 102 13.64 -0.81 -24.60
C LYS A 102 12.75 -0.60 -23.39
N GLU A 103 13.30 -0.74 -22.18
CA GLU A 103 12.54 -0.65 -20.94
C GLU A 103 13.41 -0.18 -19.76
N VAL A 104 12.84 0.68 -18.90
CA VAL A 104 13.44 1.08 -17.62
C VAL A 104 12.56 0.58 -16.48
N SER A 105 13.06 -0.36 -15.68
CA SER A 105 12.32 -0.95 -14.57
C SER A 105 12.61 -0.22 -13.26
N THR A 106 11.59 0.45 -12.71
CA THR A 106 11.66 1.23 -11.46
C THR A 106 10.38 1.08 -10.63
N ASP A 107 10.37 1.59 -9.40
CA ASP A 107 9.19 1.63 -8.52
C ASP A 107 8.06 2.58 -8.98
N VAL A 108 8.21 3.27 -10.12
CA VAL A 108 7.25 4.27 -10.60
C VAL A 108 6.12 3.60 -11.38
N LEU A 109 4.89 3.67 -10.86
CA LEU A 109 3.69 3.11 -11.51
C LEU A 109 3.04 4.03 -12.56
N PHE A 110 3.28 5.34 -12.47
CA PHE A 110 2.74 6.35 -13.38
C PHE A 110 3.90 7.18 -13.91
N GLY A 111 4.35 6.84 -15.11
CA GLY A 111 5.53 7.45 -15.72
C GLY A 111 5.33 8.93 -16.01
N GLY A 112 6.12 9.78 -15.37
CA GLY A 112 6.67 10.92 -16.09
C GLY A 112 7.78 10.35 -16.96
N GLY A 113 7.56 10.32 -18.27
CA GLY A 113 8.59 9.91 -19.23
C GLY A 113 9.88 10.69 -19.00
N VAL A 114 10.99 10.11 -19.45
CA VAL A 114 12.27 10.81 -19.56
C VAL A 114 12.14 11.97 -20.55
#